data_AF-A0A3D6CJY8-F1
#
_entry.id   AF-A0A3D6CJY8-F1
#
_cell.length_a   1.000
_cell.length_b   1.000
_cell.length_c   1.000
_cell.angle_alpha   90.00
_cell.angle_beta   90.00
_cell.angle_gamma   90.00
#
_symmetry.space_group_name_H-M   'P 1'
#
loop_
_entity.id
_entity.type
_entity.pdbx_description
1 polymer ?
#
loop_
_entity_poly.entity_id
_entity_poly.type
_entity_poly.pdbx_seq_one_letter_code
_entity_poly.pdbx_strand_id
1 'polypeptide(L)'
;SHNNVAKIARKKGHKVLARMSKIIAGDEMRHHQAYSHFVKEIFKIDPSEMMIAFRDMMKYKIVMPALHLRESFGAKGTAFDDFSAVAQRIGVYTGFDYVDILRKLNTMWEIDKITNLTPEAEKARDYLMKLPDRMYRITERIVIPDTKFDFKWMLPA
;
A
#
# COMPACT_ATOMS: atom_id res chain seq x y z
N SER A 1 -3.23 1.18 7.14
CA SER A 1 -3.12 2.49 7.84
C SER A 1 -4.21 2.75 8.87
N HIS A 2 -5.48 3.02 8.51
CA HIS A 2 -6.52 3.42 9.47
C HIS A 2 -6.73 2.44 10.63
N ASN A 3 -6.74 1.13 10.37
CA ASN A 3 -6.86 0.12 11.43
C ASN A 3 -5.64 0.12 12.39
N ASN A 4 -4.44 0.42 11.89
CA ASN A 4 -3.24 0.50 12.74
C ASN A 4 -3.28 1.77 13.61
N VAL A 5 -3.71 2.90 13.06
CA VAL A 5 -4.00 4.13 13.84
C VAL A 5 -5.05 3.84 14.92
N ALA A 6 -6.12 3.12 14.60
CA ALA A 6 -7.14 2.73 15.57
C ALA A 6 -6.57 1.90 16.74
N LYS A 7 -5.67 0.96 16.45
CA LYS A 7 -4.98 0.15 17.47
C LYS A 7 -4.10 1.02 18.36
N ILE A 8 -3.31 1.93 17.78
CA ILE A 8 -2.43 2.85 18.52
C ILE A 8 -3.27 3.77 19.42
N ALA A 9 -4.30 4.42 18.86
CA ALA A 9 -5.20 5.30 19.61
C ALA A 9 -5.84 4.57 20.80
N ARG A 10 -6.30 3.33 20.61
CA ARG A 10 -6.87 2.51 21.68
C ARG A 10 -5.84 2.20 22.77
N LYS A 11 -4.62 1.80 22.40
CA LYS A 11 -3.53 1.52 23.36
C LYS A 11 -3.17 2.75 24.20
N LYS A 12 -3.32 3.95 23.63
CA LYS A 12 -3.10 5.23 24.30
C LYS A 12 -4.32 5.76 25.06
N GLY A 13 -5.40 5.00 25.16
CA GLY A 13 -6.61 5.38 25.91
C GLY A 13 -7.62 6.22 25.12
N HIS A 14 -7.32 6.62 23.87
CA HIS A 14 -8.20 7.43 23.03
C HIS A 14 -9.29 6.58 22.34
N LYS A 15 -10.28 6.13 23.12
CA LYS A 15 -11.35 5.22 22.67
C LYS A 15 -12.19 5.78 21.52
N VAL A 16 -12.52 7.07 21.54
CA VAL A 16 -13.34 7.73 20.50
C VAL A 16 -12.58 7.80 19.18
N LEU A 17 -11.33 8.28 19.21
CA LEU A 17 -10.47 8.31 18.02
C LEU A 17 -10.28 6.92 17.42
N ALA A 18 -10.04 5.91 18.27
CA ALA A 18 -9.94 4.52 17.82
C ALA A 18 -11.21 4.03 17.12
N ARG A 19 -12.39 4.43 17.62
CA ARG A 19 -13.68 4.08 17.00
C ARG A 19 -13.81 4.75 15.63
N MET A 20 -13.52 6.05 15.52
CA MET A 20 -13.57 6.79 14.26
C MET A 20 -12.66 6.17 13.19
N SER A 21 -11.39 5.92 13.54
CA SER A 21 -10.44 5.30 12.61
C SER A 21 -10.87 3.87 12.21
N LYS A 22 -11.55 3.12 13.08
CA LYS A 22 -12.05 1.78 12.77
C LYS A 22 -13.26 1.82 11.82
N ILE A 23 -14.14 2.82 11.92
CA ILE A 23 -15.26 3.01 10.99
C ILE A 23 -14.72 3.25 9.59
N ILE A 24 -13.80 4.21 9.43
CA ILE A 24 -13.16 4.50 8.14
C ILE A 24 -12.49 3.24 7.58
N ALA A 25 -11.75 2.49 8.40
CA ALA A 25 -11.14 1.22 7.96
C ALA A 25 -12.16 0.18 7.48
N GLY A 26 -13.38 0.17 8.03
CA GLY A 26 -14.46 -0.71 7.58
C GLY A 26 -15.00 -0.30 6.21
N ASP A 27 -15.08 1.00 5.94
CA ASP A 27 -15.49 1.53 4.64
C ASP A 27 -14.44 1.20 3.56
N GLU A 28 -13.15 1.40 3.88
CA GLU A 28 -12.07 1.06 2.96
C GLU A 28 -11.99 -0.44 2.65
N MET A 29 -12.38 -1.31 3.59
CA MET A 29 -12.46 -2.75 3.33
C MET A 29 -13.53 -3.06 2.26
N ARG A 30 -14.69 -2.38 2.31
CA ARG A 30 -15.75 -2.55 1.32
C ARG A 30 -15.31 -2.05 -0.05
N HIS A 31 -14.62 -0.90 -0.12
CA HIS A 31 -14.02 -0.41 -1.37
C HIS A 31 -12.99 -1.38 -1.94
N HIS A 32 -12.08 -1.88 -1.10
CA HIS A 32 -11.10 -2.88 -1.49
C HIS A 32 -11.75 -4.14 -2.07
N GLN A 33 -12.80 -4.66 -1.43
CA GLN A 33 -13.56 -5.82 -1.93
C GLN A 33 -14.18 -5.54 -3.31
N ALA A 34 -14.83 -4.39 -3.48
CA ALA A 34 -15.46 -4.03 -4.75
C ALA A 34 -14.43 -3.92 -5.89
N TYR A 35 -13.33 -3.17 -5.71
CA TYR A 35 -12.31 -3.01 -6.74
C TYR A 35 -11.58 -4.33 -7.04
N SER A 36 -11.31 -5.15 -6.02
CA SER A 36 -10.66 -6.44 -6.24
C SER A 36 -11.56 -7.41 -7.00
N HIS A 37 -12.88 -7.35 -6.77
CA HIS A 37 -13.85 -8.10 -7.55
C HIS A 37 -13.89 -7.63 -9.01
N PHE A 38 -13.88 -6.32 -9.27
CA PHE A 38 -13.82 -5.82 -10.65
C PHE A 38 -12.61 -6.36 -11.41
N VAL A 39 -11.42 -6.32 -10.81
CA VAL A 39 -10.21 -6.89 -11.43
C VAL A 39 -10.35 -8.40 -11.65
N LYS A 40 -10.98 -9.13 -10.72
CA LYS A 40 -11.25 -10.56 -10.89
C LYS A 40 -12.16 -10.84 -12.09
N GLU A 41 -13.16 -10.00 -12.35
CA GLU A 41 -14.00 -10.12 -13.55
C GLU A 41 -13.23 -9.79 -14.83
N ILE A 42 -12.34 -8.78 -14.81
CA ILE A 42 -11.49 -8.46 -15.97
C ILE A 42 -10.59 -9.65 -16.32
N PHE A 43 -9.99 -10.33 -15.33
CA PHE A 43 -9.18 -11.53 -15.57
C PHE A 43 -9.95 -12.68 -16.25
N LYS A 44 -11.28 -12.76 -16.10
CA LYS A 44 -12.08 -13.78 -16.81
C LYS A 44 -12.28 -13.45 -18.29
N ILE A 45 -12.25 -12.17 -18.64
CA ILE A 45 -12.55 -11.66 -19.98
C ILE A 45 -11.26 -11.50 -20.79
N ASP A 46 -10.25 -10.87 -20.19
CA ASP A 46 -8.96 -10.58 -20.82
C ASP A 46 -7.80 -10.85 -19.85
N PRO A 47 -7.47 -12.13 -19.63
CA PRO A 47 -6.45 -12.51 -18.65
C PRO A 47 -5.05 -12.03 -19.03
N SER A 48 -4.73 -11.95 -20.32
CA SER A 48 -3.39 -11.58 -20.76
C SER A 48 -3.12 -10.09 -20.57
N GLU A 49 -4.00 -9.21 -21.04
CA GLU A 49 -3.79 -7.77 -20.90
C GLU A 49 -3.90 -7.32 -19.44
N MET A 50 -4.80 -7.91 -18.66
CA MET A 50 -4.88 -7.60 -17.23
C MET A 50 -3.62 -8.01 -16.47
N MET A 51 -3.01 -9.15 -16.81
CA MET A 51 -1.74 -9.59 -16.21
C MET A 51 -0.60 -8.62 -16.52
N ILE A 52 -0.53 -8.15 -17.77
CA ILE A 52 0.48 -7.18 -18.22
C ILE A 52 0.28 -5.84 -17.51
N ALA A 53 -0.96 -5.34 -17.46
CA ALA A 53 -1.31 -4.10 -16.75
C ALA A 53 -0.95 -4.18 -15.26
N PHE A 54 -1.24 -5.30 -14.59
CA PHE A 54 -0.87 -5.49 -13.20
C PHE A 54 0.65 -5.49 -13.01
N ARG A 55 1.40 -6.19 -13.87
CA ARG A 55 2.86 -6.14 -13.85
C ARG A 55 3.38 -4.72 -14.05
N ASP A 56 2.80 -3.95 -14.94
CA ASP A 56 3.27 -2.58 -15.23
C ASP A 56 3.05 -1.65 -14.04
N MET A 57 1.88 -1.69 -13.41
CA MET A 57 1.61 -0.94 -12.18
C MET A 57 2.63 -1.28 -11.08
N MET A 58 2.99 -2.56 -10.95
CA MET A 58 3.97 -3.00 -9.96
C MET A 58 5.42 -2.65 -10.35
N LYS A 59 5.76 -2.68 -11.63
CA LYS A 59 7.06 -2.28 -12.17
C LYS A 59 7.32 -0.79 -11.94
N TYR A 60 6.31 0.06 -12.13
CA TYR A 60 6.41 1.51 -11.92
C TYR A 60 6.21 1.94 -10.45
N LYS A 61 5.88 0.98 -9.58
CA LYS A 61 5.50 1.17 -8.18
C LYS A 61 4.20 1.96 -8.04
N ILE A 62 3.35 1.51 -7.12
CA ILE A 62 2.12 2.23 -6.77
C ILE A 62 2.50 3.50 -6.01
N VAL A 63 2.30 4.65 -6.64
CA VAL A 63 2.57 5.96 -6.07
C VAL A 63 1.50 6.31 -5.04
N MET A 64 1.93 6.82 -3.88
CA MET A 64 1.00 7.29 -2.87
C MET A 64 0.26 8.54 -3.36
N PRO A 65 -1.08 8.62 -3.21
CA PRO A 65 -1.86 9.75 -3.74
C PRO A 65 -1.39 11.12 -3.24
N ALA A 66 -0.87 11.17 -2.01
CA ALA A 66 -0.36 12.37 -1.37
C ALA A 66 1.16 12.58 -1.55
N LEU A 67 1.82 11.95 -2.54
CA LEU A 67 3.27 12.09 -2.77
C LEU A 67 3.74 13.56 -2.82
N HIS A 68 2.87 14.46 -3.28
CA HIS A 68 3.18 15.88 -3.42
C HIS A 68 2.83 16.73 -2.19
N LEU A 69 2.61 16.10 -1.02
CA LEU A 69 2.32 16.77 0.24
C LEU A 69 3.40 17.82 0.57
N ARG A 70 2.94 19.00 0.97
CA ARG A 70 3.78 20.12 1.38
C ARG A 70 3.09 20.92 2.46
N GLU A 71 3.88 21.63 3.25
CA GLU A 71 3.37 22.63 4.17
C GLU A 71 3.14 23.97 3.46
N SER A 72 2.41 24.88 4.10
CA SER A 72 2.20 26.23 3.59
C SER A 72 3.53 26.91 3.27
N PHE A 73 3.60 27.47 2.05
CA PHE A 73 4.78 28.11 1.46
C PHE A 73 6.00 27.19 1.23
N GLY A 74 5.86 25.87 1.45
CA GLY A 74 6.89 24.88 1.14
C GLY A 74 6.92 24.49 -0.35
N ALA A 75 8.04 23.92 -0.79
CA ALA A 75 8.13 23.34 -2.13
C ALA A 75 7.28 22.05 -2.24
N LYS A 76 6.91 21.66 -3.45
CA LYS A 76 6.08 20.49 -3.71
C LYS A 76 6.77 19.21 -3.22
N GLY A 77 6.07 18.37 -2.45
CA GLY A 77 6.55 17.06 -2.00
C GLY A 77 7.48 17.06 -0.79
N THR A 78 7.87 18.22 -0.26
CA THR A 78 8.89 18.30 0.81
C THR A 78 8.45 17.70 2.14
N ALA A 79 7.15 17.50 2.38
CA ALA A 79 6.66 16.97 3.64
C ALA A 79 6.35 15.46 3.59
N PHE A 80 6.25 14.88 2.39
CA PHE A 80 5.80 13.50 2.24
C PHE A 80 6.82 12.50 2.78
N ASP A 81 8.10 12.69 2.45
CA ASP A 81 9.16 11.77 2.85
C ASP A 81 9.28 11.69 4.38
N ASP A 82 9.32 12.84 5.06
CA ASP A 82 9.34 12.94 6.53
C ASP A 82 8.10 12.29 7.16
N PHE A 83 6.91 12.59 6.63
CA PHE A 83 5.66 11.97 7.07
C PHE A 83 5.71 10.44 6.93
N SER A 84 6.19 9.94 5.78
CA SER A 84 6.26 8.52 5.49
C SER A 84 7.26 7.80 6.40
N ALA A 85 8.39 8.43 6.72
CA ALA A 85 9.38 7.90 7.65
C ALA A 85 8.79 7.74 9.06
N VAL A 86 8.04 8.73 9.54
CA VAL A 86 7.33 8.63 10.83
C VAL A 86 6.28 7.53 10.79
N ALA A 87 5.44 7.47 9.76
CA ALA A 87 4.39 6.46 9.62
C ALA A 87 4.95 5.02 9.63
N GLN A 88 6.09 4.82 8.97
CA GLN A 88 6.82 3.56 8.97
C GLN A 88 7.41 3.25 10.36
N ARG A 89 8.07 4.21 11.01
CA ARG A 89 8.65 4.05 12.37
C ARG A 89 7.61 3.62 13.40
N ILE A 90 6.41 4.19 13.36
CA ILE A 90 5.33 3.88 14.32
C ILE A 90 4.48 2.66 13.90
N GLY A 91 4.79 2.02 12.77
CA GLY A 91 4.08 0.83 12.28
C GLY A 91 2.66 1.11 11.78
N VAL A 92 2.35 2.33 11.34
CA VAL A 92 1.04 2.65 10.75
C VAL A 92 0.94 2.09 9.32
N TYR A 93 2.00 2.27 8.55
CA TYR A 93 2.17 1.70 7.22
C TYR A 93 3.65 1.56 6.91
N THR A 94 4.08 0.37 6.53
CA THR A 94 5.49 -0.01 6.34
C THR A 94 5.70 -0.64 4.97
N GLY A 95 6.96 -0.80 4.57
CA GLY A 95 7.30 -1.60 3.39
C GLY A 95 6.75 -3.04 3.45
N PHE A 96 6.63 -3.63 4.64
CA PHE A 96 6.06 -4.97 4.80
C PHE A 96 4.56 -4.99 4.50
N ASP A 97 3.82 -3.94 4.91
CA ASP A 97 2.41 -3.81 4.55
C ASP A 97 2.22 -3.74 3.02
N TYR A 98 3.12 -3.06 2.31
CA TYR A 98 3.11 -3.01 0.84
C TYR A 98 3.30 -4.42 0.24
N VAL A 99 4.27 -5.17 0.75
CA VAL A 99 4.53 -6.56 0.34
C VAL A 99 3.31 -7.45 0.58
N ASP A 100 2.70 -7.34 1.76
CA ASP A 100 1.55 -8.14 2.16
C ASP A 100 0.32 -7.83 1.31
N ILE A 101 0.11 -6.58 0.91
CA ILE A 101 -0.95 -6.20 -0.02
C ILE A 101 -0.73 -6.90 -1.37
N LEU A 102 0.50 -6.86 -1.91
CA LEU A 102 0.81 -7.54 -3.17
C LEU A 102 0.57 -9.04 -3.10
N ARG A 103 1.02 -9.71 -2.03
CA ARG A 103 0.75 -11.15 -1.83
C ARG A 103 -0.74 -11.45 -1.80
N LYS A 104 -1.52 -10.65 -1.05
CA LYS A 104 -2.97 -10.81 -0.95
C LYS A 104 -3.66 -10.64 -2.29
N LEU A 105 -3.25 -9.67 -3.10
CA LEU A 105 -3.81 -9.47 -4.44
C LEU A 105 -3.48 -10.64 -5.37
N ASN A 106 -2.22 -11.11 -5.38
CA ASN A 106 -1.83 -12.30 -6.15
C ASN A 106 -2.69 -13.52 -5.77
N THR A 107 -2.88 -13.77 -4.48
CA THR A 107 -3.72 -14.88 -3.99
C THR A 107 -5.20 -14.67 -4.28
N MET A 108 -5.73 -13.46 -4.09
CA MET A 108 -7.16 -13.16 -4.29
C MET A 108 -7.60 -13.32 -5.75
N TRP A 109 -6.73 -12.92 -6.68
CA TRP A 109 -6.94 -13.09 -8.11
C TRP A 109 -6.46 -14.44 -8.64
N GLU A 110 -5.85 -15.27 -7.78
CA GLU A 110 -5.35 -16.62 -8.11
C GLU A 110 -4.48 -16.60 -9.37
N ILE A 111 -3.62 -15.60 -9.49
CA ILE A 111 -2.88 -15.34 -10.73
C ILE A 111 -1.97 -16.52 -11.12
N ASP A 112 -1.55 -17.32 -10.14
CA ASP A 112 -0.77 -18.55 -10.31
C ASP A 112 -1.52 -19.64 -11.08
N LYS A 113 -2.85 -19.63 -11.05
CA LYS A 113 -3.71 -20.62 -11.69
C LYS A 113 -4.19 -20.20 -13.08
N ILE A 114 -3.92 -18.96 -13.50
CA ILE A 114 -4.37 -18.46 -14.80
C ILE A 114 -3.47 -19.07 -15.89
N THR A 115 -4.11 -19.80 -16.82
CA THR A 115 -3.48 -20.48 -17.95
C THR A 115 -3.91 -19.86 -19.29
N ASN A 116 -3.37 -20.37 -20.40
CA ASN A 116 -3.65 -19.88 -21.76
C ASN A 116 -3.33 -18.39 -21.95
N LEU A 117 -2.26 -17.93 -21.30
CA LEU A 117 -1.76 -16.57 -21.42
C LEU A 117 -0.87 -16.43 -22.66
N THR A 118 -0.76 -15.20 -23.18
CA THR A 118 0.26 -14.89 -24.17
C THR A 118 1.66 -15.05 -23.57
N PRO A 119 2.72 -15.27 -24.38
CA PRO A 119 4.09 -15.39 -23.86
C PRO A 119 4.56 -14.18 -23.04
N GLU A 120 4.04 -12.98 -23.31
CA GLU A 120 4.34 -11.80 -22.49
C GLU A 120 3.60 -11.83 -21.15
N ALA A 121 2.32 -12.21 -21.13
CA ALA A 121 1.54 -12.33 -19.91
C ALA A 121 2.06 -13.46 -18.99
N GLU A 122 2.58 -14.56 -19.55
CA GLU A 122 3.29 -15.60 -18.78
C GLU A 122 4.50 -15.00 -18.03
N LYS A 123 5.33 -14.21 -18.72
CA LYS A 123 6.46 -13.50 -18.09
C LYS A 123 6.00 -12.49 -17.03
N ALA A 124 4.87 -11.82 -17.27
CA ALA A 124 4.28 -10.88 -16.33
C ALA A 124 3.81 -11.59 -15.05
N ARG A 125 3.13 -12.74 -15.17
CA ARG A 125 2.74 -13.60 -14.04
C ARG A 125 3.96 -14.03 -13.23
N ASP A 126 4.99 -14.56 -13.89
CA ASP A 126 6.21 -15.01 -13.23
C ASP A 126 6.92 -13.89 -12.45
N TYR A 127 6.95 -12.68 -13.02
CA TYR A 127 7.45 -11.49 -12.34
C TYR A 127 6.63 -11.17 -11.08
N LEU A 128 5.29 -11.10 -11.22
CA LEU A 128 4.38 -10.78 -10.12
C LEU A 128 4.43 -11.81 -8.99
N MET A 129 4.60 -13.10 -9.31
CA MET A 129 4.73 -14.17 -8.32
C MET A 129 6.02 -14.08 -7.50
N LYS A 130 7.13 -13.66 -8.12
CA LYS A 130 8.44 -13.52 -7.46
C LYS A 130 8.62 -12.17 -6.77
N LEU A 131 7.87 -11.14 -7.18
CA LEU A 131 8.05 -9.78 -6.71
C LEU A 131 7.88 -9.61 -5.18
N PRO A 132 6.87 -10.22 -4.50
CA PRO A 132 6.73 -10.10 -3.06
C PRO A 132 7.97 -10.52 -2.28
N ASP A 133 8.58 -11.65 -2.64
CA ASP A 133 9.78 -12.16 -1.95
C ASP A 133 10.98 -11.25 -2.18
N ARG A 134 11.13 -10.73 -3.40
CA ARG A 134 12.17 -9.75 -3.72
C ARG A 134 11.98 -8.48 -2.89
N MET A 135 10.77 -7.95 -2.83
CA MET A 135 10.47 -6.73 -2.07
C MET A 135 10.64 -6.94 -0.58
N TYR A 136 10.22 -8.09 -0.06
CA TYR A 136 10.42 -8.47 1.34
C TYR A 136 11.89 -8.39 1.76
N ARG A 137 12.80 -9.03 0.99
CA ARG A 137 14.25 -8.98 1.26
C ARG A 137 14.83 -7.57 1.19
N ILE A 138 14.27 -6.71 0.34
CA ILE A 138 14.67 -5.29 0.29
C ILE A 138 14.20 -4.59 1.56
N THR A 139 12.93 -4.79 1.95
CA THR A 139 12.34 -4.17 3.15
C THR A 139 13.07 -4.57 4.42
N GLU A 140 13.51 -5.82 4.57
CA GLU A 140 14.30 -6.27 5.73
C GLU A 140 15.60 -5.50 5.93
N ARG A 141 16.16 -4.94 4.86
CA ARG A 141 17.43 -4.19 4.89
C ARG A 141 17.23 -2.69 5.09
N ILE A 142 15.98 -2.21 5.09
CA ILE A 142 15.69 -0.79 5.26
C ILE A 142 15.92 -0.40 6.71
N VAL A 143 16.88 0.50 6.92
CA VAL A 143 17.05 1.17 8.21
C VAL A 143 16.06 2.33 8.28
N ILE A 144 15.17 2.30 9.27
CA ILE A 144 14.23 3.38 9.52
C ILE A 144 14.97 4.44 10.34
N PRO A 145 15.15 5.68 9.82
CA PRO A 145 15.84 6.72 10.57
C PRO A 145 15.04 7.12 11.81
N ASP A 146 15.74 7.36 12.91
CA ASP A 146 15.13 7.88 14.14
C ASP A 146 15.11 9.43 14.17
N THR A 147 15.31 10.06 13.02
CA THR A 147 15.30 11.52 12.88
C THR A 147 14.04 12.12 13.49
N LYS A 148 14.23 13.18 14.28
CA LYS A 148 13.15 14.01 14.76
C LYS A 148 12.81 15.02 13.68
N PHE A 149 11.54 15.06 13.30
CA PHE A 149 11.00 16.03 12.34
C PHE A 149 10.04 16.96 13.08
N ASP A 150 10.16 18.26 12.84
CA ASP A 150 9.29 19.28 13.42
C ASP A 150 8.28 19.73 12.34
N PHE A 151 7.09 19.13 12.37
CA PHE A 151 6.02 19.45 11.44
C PHE A 151 5.21 20.67 11.92
N LYS A 152 4.90 21.61 11.01
CA LYS A 152 4.05 22.78 11.31
C LYS A 152 2.67 22.40 11.80
N TRP A 153 2.10 21.28 11.34
CA TRP A 153 0.78 20.82 11.82
C TRP A 153 0.77 20.31 13.26
N MET A 154 1.94 20.16 13.90
CA MET A 154 2.07 19.84 15.33
C MET A 154 2.21 21.09 16.20
N LEU A 155 2.47 22.26 15.59
CA LEU A 155 2.57 23.51 16.31
C LEU A 155 1.15 24.04 16.56
N PRO A 156 0.80 24.43 17.81
CA PRO A 156 -0.45 25.13 18.06
C PRO A 156 -0.51 26.40 17.21
N ALA A 157 -1.71 26.70 16.68
CA ALA A 157 -1.98 27.96 16.00
C ALA A 157 -1.90 29.15 16.96
#